data_AF-A0A6V8Q7Z0-F1
#
_entry.id   AF-A0A6V8Q7Z0-F1
#
_cell.length_a   1.000
_cell.length_b   1.000
_cell.length_c   1.000
_cell.angle_alpha   90.00
_cell.angle_beta   90.00
_cell.angle_gamma   90.00
#
_symmetry.space_group_name_H-M   'P 1'
#
loop_
_entity.id
_entity.type
_entity.pdbx_description
1 polymer ?
#
loop_
_entity_poly.entity_id
_entity_poly.type
_entity_poly.pdbx_seq_one_letter_code
_entity_poly.pdbx_strand_id
1 'polypeptide(L)'
;MKEAKFSAALVTFGSFRDRYSDYKEPKSTPELLEEATRVDGLSGIEFVSGWDLKDEYLDDIRSSLEKTGLAPVACITNLSFSPRWAKGSFTAYDPETREAALEEVATLRRHLRGQSG
;
A
#
# COMPACT_ATOMS: atom_id res chain seq x y z
N MET A 1 29.39 -10.30 -7.69
CA MET A 1 28.37 -10.19 -6.62
C MET A 1 27.07 -9.78 -7.28
N LYS A 2 25.91 -10.30 -6.85
CA LYS A 2 24.62 -9.79 -7.35
C LYS A 2 24.40 -8.39 -6.80
N GLU A 3 23.91 -7.49 -7.65
CA GLU A 3 23.54 -6.14 -7.28
C GLU A 3 22.36 -6.16 -6.29
N ALA A 4 22.40 -5.32 -5.26
CA ALA A 4 21.35 -5.23 -4.26
C ALA A 4 20.11 -4.56 -4.86
N LYS A 5 18.91 -5.09 -4.57
CA LYS A 5 17.65 -4.48 -4.96
C LYS A 5 17.02 -3.83 -3.73
N PHE A 6 16.65 -2.56 -3.85
CA PHE A 6 16.01 -1.81 -2.78
C PHE A 6 14.52 -1.57 -3.09
N SER A 7 13.71 -1.68 -2.05
CA SER A 7 12.30 -1.29 -2.04
C SER A 7 11.95 -0.44 -0.83
N ALA A 8 10.85 0.29 -0.93
CA ALA A 8 10.29 1.06 0.17
C ALA A 8 8.76 1.00 0.14
N ALA A 9 8.13 1.09 1.32
CA ALA A 9 6.70 1.33 1.40
C ALA A 9 6.36 2.73 0.89
N LEU A 10 5.38 2.84 -0.01
CA LEU A 10 5.01 4.09 -0.68
C LEU A 10 4.64 5.19 0.32
N VAL A 11 4.03 4.78 1.43
CA VAL A 11 3.64 5.62 2.57
C VAL A 11 4.77 6.49 3.11
N THR A 12 6.03 6.06 2.93
CA THR A 12 7.23 6.79 3.37
C THR A 12 7.36 8.15 2.68
N PHE A 13 6.86 8.26 1.45
CA PHE A 13 6.88 9.49 0.66
C PHE A 13 5.69 10.41 0.94
N GLY A 14 4.66 9.89 1.63
CA GLY A 14 3.40 10.58 1.89
C GLY A 14 3.41 11.49 3.11
N SER A 15 2.23 12.05 3.38
CA SER A 15 1.94 12.72 4.64
C SER A 15 1.83 11.70 5.77
N PHE A 16 2.13 12.16 6.97
CA PHE A 16 2.11 11.33 8.17
C PHE A 16 1.44 12.10 9.30
N ARG A 17 0.63 11.41 10.09
CA ARG A 17 0.02 11.95 11.30
C ARG A 17 0.49 11.13 12.49
N ASP A 18 1.01 11.79 13.50
CA ASP A 18 1.23 11.16 14.81
C ASP A 18 0.13 11.58 15.81
N ARG A 19 0.35 11.32 17.10
CA ARG A 19 -0.63 11.67 18.13
C ARG A 19 -0.78 13.17 18.39
N TYR A 20 0.16 13.98 17.91
CA TYR A 20 0.33 15.38 18.29
C TYR A 20 0.26 16.32 17.08
N SER A 21 0.62 15.87 15.89
CA SER A 21 0.68 16.73 14.71
C SER A 21 0.46 16.01 13.39
N ASP A 22 0.22 16.84 12.37
CA ASP A 22 0.16 16.50 10.97
C ASP A 22 1.43 16.96 10.28
N TYR A 23 2.05 16.06 9.51
CA TYR A 23 3.29 16.31 8.79
C TYR A 23 3.07 16.15 7.29
N LYS A 24 3.51 17.17 6.55
CA LYS A 24 3.43 17.30 5.08
C LYS A 24 2.00 17.32 4.56
N GLU A 25 1.84 17.96 3.41
CA GLU A 25 0.57 17.93 2.68
C GLU A 25 0.33 16.54 2.07
N PRO A 26 -0.92 16.06 2.03
CA PRO A 26 -1.26 14.80 1.38
C PRO A 26 -1.01 14.88 -0.13
N LYS A 27 -0.53 13.78 -0.70
CA LYS A 27 -0.28 13.60 -2.13
C LYS A 27 -1.04 12.37 -2.64
N SER A 28 -1.39 12.37 -3.92
CA SER A 28 -1.97 11.22 -4.60
C SER A 28 -0.96 10.10 -4.81
N THR A 29 -1.43 8.86 -4.97
CA THR A 29 -0.56 7.69 -5.25
C THR A 29 0.39 7.92 -6.43
N PRO A 30 -0.04 8.47 -7.59
CA PRO A 30 0.87 8.81 -8.68
C PRO A 30 1.97 9.81 -8.30
N GLU A 31 1.64 10.85 -7.53
CA GLU A 31 2.64 11.82 -7.06
C GLU A 31 3.65 11.18 -6.10
N LEU A 32 3.22 10.24 -5.26
CA LEU A 32 4.12 9.49 -4.38
C LEU A 32 5.08 8.59 -5.16
N LEU A 33 4.59 7.94 -6.22
CA LEU A 33 5.42 7.12 -7.10
C LEU A 33 6.47 7.97 -7.82
N GLU A 34 6.09 9.16 -8.28
CA GLU A 34 7.03 10.11 -8.88
C GLU A 34 8.11 10.55 -7.87
N GLU A 35 7.74 10.88 -6.63
CA GLU A 35 8.73 11.21 -5.58
C GLU A 35 9.68 10.06 -5.28
N ALA A 36 9.18 8.82 -5.33
CA ALA A 36 10.01 7.63 -5.09
C ALA A 36 11.11 7.45 -6.15
N THR A 37 10.88 7.90 -7.40
CA THR A 37 11.91 7.86 -8.46
C THR A 37 13.13 8.72 -8.18
N ARG A 38 13.03 9.68 -7.24
CA ARG A 38 14.14 10.56 -6.85
C ARG A 38 15.15 9.88 -5.93
N VAL A 39 14.86 8.67 -5.45
CA VAL A 39 15.76 7.90 -4.59
C VAL A 39 16.64 6.99 -5.44
N ASP A 40 17.93 7.33 -5.52
CA ASP A 40 18.90 6.55 -6.26
C ASP A 40 18.94 5.09 -5.78
N GLY A 41 18.86 4.16 -6.74
CA GLY A 41 18.89 2.71 -6.49
C GLY A 41 17.57 2.10 -6.00
N LEU A 42 16.51 2.90 -5.80
CA LEU A 42 15.20 2.39 -5.50
C LEU A 42 14.55 1.78 -6.75
N SER A 43 14.19 0.50 -6.67
CA SER A 43 13.66 -0.26 -7.82
C SER A 43 12.30 -0.88 -7.54
N GLY A 44 11.87 -0.90 -6.28
CA GLY A 44 10.64 -1.55 -5.85
C GLY A 44 9.82 -0.69 -4.89
N ILE A 45 8.51 -0.89 -4.91
CA ILE A 45 7.56 -0.24 -4.03
C ILE A 45 6.65 -1.27 -3.37
N GLU A 46 6.33 -1.02 -2.10
CA GLU A 46 5.37 -1.79 -1.32
C GLU A 46 4.12 -0.94 -1.12
N PHE A 47 2.95 -1.53 -1.38
CA PHE A 47 1.65 -0.86 -1.26
C PHE A 47 0.89 -1.33 -0.02
N VAL A 48 0.07 -0.46 0.55
CA VAL A 48 -0.84 -0.77 1.65
C VAL A 48 -2.29 -0.60 1.20
N SER A 49 -3.12 -1.62 1.39
CA SER A 49 -4.53 -1.58 1.02
C SER A 49 -5.30 -0.50 1.80
N GLY A 50 -6.23 0.16 1.14
CA GLY A 50 -7.02 1.25 1.74
C GLY A 50 -6.27 2.58 1.88
N TRP A 51 -4.95 2.60 1.73
CA TRP A 51 -4.14 3.81 1.64
C TRP A 51 -3.75 4.10 0.21
N ASP A 52 -2.97 3.19 -0.38
CA ASP A 52 -2.37 3.39 -1.70
C ASP A 52 -3.22 2.75 -2.81
N LEU A 53 -3.98 1.70 -2.47
CA LEU A 53 -4.78 0.90 -3.40
C LEU A 53 -6.28 1.07 -3.12
N LYS A 54 -6.99 1.63 -4.10
CA LYS A 54 -8.45 1.71 -4.17
C LYS A 54 -8.92 1.38 -5.58
N ASP A 55 -10.05 0.69 -5.68
CA ASP A 55 -10.61 0.16 -6.94
C ASP A 55 -10.74 1.24 -8.01
N GLU A 56 -11.15 2.44 -7.60
CA GLU A 56 -11.37 3.60 -8.46
C GLU A 56 -10.10 4.12 -9.17
N TYR A 57 -8.89 3.80 -8.66
CA TYR A 57 -7.62 4.33 -9.18
C TYR A 57 -6.61 3.25 -9.57
N LEU A 58 -7.00 1.97 -9.67
CA LEU A 58 -6.06 0.89 -9.96
C LEU A 58 -5.38 1.05 -11.33
N ASP A 59 -6.08 1.54 -12.35
CA ASP A 59 -5.52 1.75 -13.68
C ASP A 59 -4.52 2.92 -13.73
N ASP A 60 -4.77 3.99 -12.98
CA ASP A 60 -3.84 5.11 -12.85
C ASP A 60 -2.53 4.68 -12.17
N ILE A 61 -2.64 3.79 -11.17
CA ILE A 61 -1.48 3.23 -10.47
C ILE A 61 -0.66 2.34 -11.42
N ARG A 62 -1.31 1.52 -12.26
CA ARG A 62 -0.62 0.71 -13.29
C ARG A 62 0.13 1.59 -14.28
N SER A 63 -0.53 2.59 -14.84
CA SER A 63 0.07 3.55 -15.77
C SER A 63 1.26 4.30 -15.13
N SER A 64 1.16 4.63 -13.84
CA SER A 64 2.23 5.28 -13.09
C SER A 64 3.43 4.35 -12.86
N LEU A 65 3.20 3.07 -12.54
CA LEU A 65 4.27 2.07 -12.40
C LEU A 65 5.00 1.84 -13.74
N GLU A 66 4.26 1.77 -14.84
CA GLU A 66 4.85 1.67 -16.19
C GLU A 66 5.73 2.89 -16.54
N LYS A 67 5.24 4.11 -16.23
CA LYS A 67 6.01 5.34 -16.47
C LYS A 67 7.26 5.46 -15.61
N THR A 68 7.17 5.10 -14.33
CA THR A 68 8.26 5.25 -13.37
C THR A 68 9.28 4.12 -13.44
N GLY A 69 8.90 2.95 -13.97
CA GLY A 69 9.73 1.75 -13.99
C GLY A 69 9.89 1.08 -12.62
N LEU A 70 9.16 1.53 -11.60
CA LEU A 70 9.16 0.94 -10.26
C LEU A 70 8.38 -0.37 -10.27
N ALA A 71 8.92 -1.40 -9.62
CA ALA A 71 8.26 -2.70 -9.50
C ALA A 71 7.36 -2.75 -8.26
N PRO A 72 6.09 -3.16 -8.34
CA PRO A 72 5.31 -3.50 -7.16
C PRO A 72 5.84 -4.81 -6.56
N VAL A 73 6.56 -4.75 -5.44
CA VAL A 73 7.24 -5.93 -4.85
C VAL A 73 6.46 -6.59 -3.73
N ALA A 74 5.59 -5.83 -3.04
CA ALA A 74 4.70 -6.36 -2.01
C ALA A 74 3.43 -5.52 -1.90
N CYS A 75 2.35 -6.14 -1.43
CA CYS A 75 1.09 -5.48 -1.11
C CYS A 75 0.60 -5.98 0.25
N ILE A 76 0.36 -5.06 1.17
CA ILE A 76 0.06 -5.33 2.57
C ILE A 76 -1.40 -4.98 2.84
N THR A 77 -2.15 -5.87 3.48
CA THR A 77 -3.53 -5.56 3.90
C THR A 77 -3.52 -4.73 5.18
N ASN A 78 -4.19 -3.57 5.18
CA ASN A 78 -4.32 -2.75 6.37
C ASN A 78 -5.37 -3.31 7.35
N LEU A 79 -4.88 -3.97 8.40
CA LEU A 79 -5.71 -4.55 9.46
C LEU A 79 -5.37 -3.96 10.84
N SER A 80 -4.95 -2.69 10.90
CA SER A 80 -4.48 -2.08 12.16
C SER A 80 -4.88 -0.62 12.36
N PHE A 81 -5.10 0.15 11.30
CA PHE A 81 -5.28 1.61 11.42
C PHE A 81 -6.75 2.09 11.45
N SER A 82 -7.72 1.18 11.34
CA SER A 82 -9.14 1.48 11.48
C SER A 82 -9.65 1.12 12.89
N PRO A 83 -10.60 1.89 13.47
CA PRO A 83 -11.22 1.54 14.76
C PRO A 83 -11.80 0.13 14.82
N ARG A 84 -12.22 -0.43 13.68
CA ARG A 84 -12.67 -1.83 13.58
C ARG A 84 -11.63 -2.83 14.12
N TRP A 85 -10.34 -2.54 13.92
CA TRP A 85 -9.24 -3.43 14.28
C TRP A 85 -8.66 -3.16 15.68
N ALA A 86 -9.25 -2.26 16.46
CA ALA A 86 -8.70 -1.83 17.75
C ALA A 86 -8.52 -2.97 18.77
N LYS A 87 -9.27 -4.07 18.62
CA LYS A 87 -9.18 -5.28 19.46
C LYS A 87 -8.58 -6.49 18.73
N GLY A 88 -7.87 -6.26 17.63
CA GLY A 88 -7.28 -7.28 16.77
C GLY A 88 -8.06 -7.52 15.48
N SER A 89 -7.53 -8.40 14.63
CA SER A 89 -8.09 -8.79 13.32
C SER A 89 -8.30 -10.30 13.24
N PHE A 90 -7.34 -11.07 12.74
CA PHE A 90 -7.48 -12.54 12.59
C PHE A 90 -7.67 -13.30 13.91
N THR A 91 -7.19 -12.73 15.00
CA THR A 91 -7.27 -13.31 16.35
C THR A 91 -8.26 -12.56 17.25
N ALA A 92 -9.11 -11.70 16.67
CA ALA A 92 -10.15 -11.00 17.43
C ALA A 92 -11.10 -12.00 18.11
N TYR A 93 -11.54 -11.66 19.32
CA TYR A 93 -12.55 -12.44 20.05
C TYR A 93 -13.85 -12.57 19.24
N ASP A 94 -14.28 -11.45 18.66
CA ASP A 94 -15.49 -11.34 17.86
C ASP A 94 -15.33 -12.05 16.49
N PRO A 95 -16.21 -13.01 16.14
CA PRO A 95 -16.16 -13.73 14.88
C PRO A 95 -16.36 -12.83 13.65
N GLU A 96 -17.24 -11.83 13.72
CA GLU A 96 -17.50 -10.93 12.58
C GLU A 96 -16.24 -10.12 12.21
N THR A 97 -15.48 -9.68 13.22
CA THR A 97 -14.19 -9.02 13.01
C THR A 97 -13.19 -9.94 12.29
N ARG A 98 -13.13 -11.23 12.62
CA ARG A 98 -12.24 -12.18 11.94
C ARG A 98 -12.65 -12.38 10.49
N GLU A 99 -13.95 -12.51 10.22
CA GLU A 99 -14.49 -12.64 8.87
C GLU A 99 -14.20 -11.40 8.02
N ALA A 100 -14.39 -10.21 8.58
CA ALA A 100 -14.03 -8.96 7.92
C ALA A 100 -12.54 -8.91 7.54
N ALA A 101 -11.64 -9.38 8.42
CA ALA A 101 -10.21 -9.42 8.13
C ALA A 101 -9.87 -10.36 6.96
N LEU A 102 -10.57 -11.50 6.85
CA LEU A 102 -10.44 -12.41 5.73
C LEU A 102 -10.93 -11.78 4.42
N GLU A 103 -12.02 -11.03 4.47
CA GLU A 103 -12.59 -10.35 3.29
C GLU A 103 -11.67 -9.24 2.77
N GLU A 104 -11.01 -8.48 3.64
CA GLU A 104 -10.01 -7.48 3.24
C GLU A 104 -8.82 -8.12 2.50
N VAL A 105 -8.32 -9.25 3.00
CA VAL A 105 -7.24 -10.01 2.32
C VAL A 105 -7.73 -10.59 1.00
N ALA A 106 -8.95 -11.13 0.97
CA ALA A 106 -9.54 -11.65 -0.26
C ALA A 106 -9.70 -10.55 -1.32
N THR A 107 -10.12 -9.35 -0.91
CA THR A 107 -10.24 -8.17 -1.77
C THR A 107 -8.89 -7.77 -2.35
N LEU A 108 -7.87 -7.60 -1.50
CA LEU A 108 -6.53 -7.29 -2.00
C LEU A 108 -6.02 -8.36 -2.97
N ARG A 109 -6.20 -9.64 -2.65
CA ARG A 109 -5.83 -10.75 -3.53
C ARG A 109 -6.54 -10.69 -4.88
N ARG A 110 -7.81 -10.27 -4.94
CA ARG A 110 -8.54 -10.07 -6.21
C ARG A 110 -7.88 -8.97 -7.06
N HIS A 111 -7.50 -7.85 -6.45
CA HIS A 111 -6.79 -6.77 -7.16
C HIS A 111 -5.46 -7.23 -7.76
N LEU A 112 -4.70 -8.04 -7.02
CA LEU A 112 -3.43 -8.59 -7.51
C LEU A 112 -3.62 -9.62 -8.63
N ARG A 113 -4.68 -10.44 -8.59
CA ARG A 113 -4.95 -11.43 -9.63
C ARG A 113 -5.43 -10.82 -10.94
N GLY A 114 -6.06 -9.64 -10.88
CA GLY A 114 -6.31 -8.82 -12.06
C GLY A 114 -5.03 -8.30 -12.73
N GLN A 115 -3.84 -8.53 -12.17
CA GLN A 115 -2.53 -8.24 -12.77
C GLN A 115 -1.87 -9.46 -13.43
N SER A 116 -2.58 -10.59 -13.52
CA SER A 116 -2.14 -11.78 -14.28
C SER A 116 -2.82 -11.79 -15.66
N GLY A 117 -2.38 -10.91 -16.54
CA GLY A 117 -2.84 -10.79 -17.93
C GLY A 117 -1.93 -9.86 -18.70
#